data_AF-A2EK75-F1
#
_entry.id   AF-A2EK75-F1
#
_cell.length_a   1.000
_cell.length_b   1.000
_cell.length_c   1.000
_cell.angle_alpha   90.00
_cell.angle_beta   90.00
_cell.angle_gamma   90.00
#
_symmetry.space_group_name_H-M   'P 1'
#
loop_
_entity.id
_entity.type
_entity.pdbx_description
1 polymer ?
#
loop_
_entity_poly.entity_id
_entity_poly.type
_entity_poly.pdbx_seq_one_letter_code
_entity_poly.pdbx_strand_id
1 'polypeptide(L)'
;MSDQDIHPNKFSELRSIYEYYIDPYIALYQLKTEKGEELISIYKKIKAELIDSKKYPPTKIMRDILNIIPYNNRYTKSYLSLAKLLSDDYHIKDVENISIISNFLFYEEYGIKLRKSDKFEKCNLGRFFVIWKNVSCSIISLLDGLLSSEILAVKTILILVTW
;
A
#
# COMPACT_ATOMS: atom_id res chain seq x y z
N MET A 1 20.32 -45.39 -1.47
CA MET A 1 19.60 -44.16 -1.84
C MET A 1 18.24 -44.27 -1.21
N SER A 2 17.95 -43.49 -0.16
CA SER A 2 16.63 -43.54 0.48
C SER A 2 15.74 -42.54 -0.23
N ASP A 3 14.75 -43.04 -0.96
CA ASP A 3 13.59 -42.27 -1.39
C ASP A 3 12.82 -41.87 -0.12
N GLN A 4 13.17 -40.70 0.42
CA GLN A 4 12.33 -40.07 1.42
C GLN A 4 11.11 -39.55 0.67
N ASP A 5 10.01 -40.28 0.82
CA ASP A 5 8.68 -39.85 0.41
C ASP A 5 8.36 -38.58 1.21
N ILE A 6 8.63 -37.42 0.61
CA ILE A 6 8.32 -36.12 1.21
C ILE A 6 6.80 -35.99 1.12
N HIS A 7 6.11 -36.57 2.10
CA HIS A 7 4.70 -36.31 2.31
C HIS A 7 4.54 -34.78 2.38
N PRO A 8 3.79 -34.15 1.46
CA PRO A 8 3.64 -32.71 1.48
C PRO A 8 3.14 -32.31 2.86
N ASN A 9 3.93 -31.49 3.56
CA ASN A 9 3.55 -30.96 4.86
C ASN A 9 2.18 -30.30 4.68
N LYS A 10 1.23 -30.51 5.60
CA LYS A 10 -0.12 -29.91 5.59
C LYS A 10 -0.12 -28.41 5.24
N PHE A 11 0.95 -27.70 5.60
CA PHE A 11 1.20 -26.32 5.17
C PHE A 11 1.30 -26.13 3.64
N SER A 12 2.05 -26.98 2.95
CA SER A 12 2.23 -26.93 1.50
C SER A 12 0.94 -27.20 0.74
N GLU A 13 0.12 -28.14 1.23
CA GLU A 13 -1.21 -28.42 0.68
C GLU A 13 -2.12 -27.20 0.80
N LEU A 14 -2.21 -26.61 2.00
CA LEU A 14 -2.99 -25.39 2.24
C LEU A 14 -2.49 -24.21 1.38
N ARG A 15 -1.17 -24.03 1.28
CA ARG A 15 -0.59 -22.95 0.48
C ARG A 15 -0.94 -23.11 -1.00
N SER A 16 -0.92 -24.32 -1.54
CA SER A 16 -1.30 -24.59 -2.93
C SER A 16 -2.79 -24.30 -3.19
N ILE A 17 -3.68 -24.68 -2.27
CA ILE A 17 -5.13 -24.40 -2.40
C ILE A 17 -5.41 -22.89 -2.44
N TYR A 18 -4.66 -22.09 -1.66
CA TYR A 18 -4.81 -20.64 -1.57
C TYR A 18 -3.79 -19.85 -2.38
N GLU A 19 -3.03 -20.50 -3.27
CA GLU A 19 -1.97 -19.86 -4.06
C GLU A 19 -2.51 -18.64 -4.82
N TYR A 20 -3.68 -18.79 -5.44
CA TYR A 20 -4.38 -17.72 -6.16
C TYR A 20 -4.65 -16.44 -5.35
N TYR A 21 -4.68 -16.54 -4.01
CA TYR A 21 -4.87 -15.40 -3.12
C TYR A 21 -3.54 -14.92 -2.55
N ILE A 22 -2.71 -15.87 -2.13
CA ILE A 22 -1.42 -15.60 -1.51
C ILE A 22 -0.50 -14.87 -2.49
N ASP A 23 -0.42 -15.34 -3.73
CA ASP A 23 0.53 -14.84 -4.70
C ASP A 23 0.29 -13.40 -5.15
N PRO A 24 -0.95 -12.98 -5.52
CA PRO A 24 -1.22 -11.58 -5.83
C PRO A 24 -0.93 -10.65 -4.65
N TYR A 25 -1.26 -11.06 -3.42
CA TYR A 25 -1.01 -10.24 -2.24
C TYR A 25 0.48 -10.19 -1.89
N ILE A 26 1.23 -11.29 -2.05
CA ILE A 26 2.69 -11.26 -1.92
C ILE A 26 3.28 -10.23 -2.89
N ALA A 27 2.88 -10.25 -4.16
CA ALA A 27 3.35 -9.28 -5.15
C ALA A 27 2.98 -7.83 -4.75
N LEU A 28 1.76 -7.61 -4.25
CA LEU A 28 1.29 -6.30 -3.79
C LEU A 28 2.09 -5.77 -2.59
N TYR A 29 2.41 -6.62 -1.62
CA TYR A 29 3.21 -6.26 -0.44
C TYR A 29 4.71 -6.12 -0.76
N GLN A 30 5.22 -6.85 -1.75
CA GLN A 30 6.61 -6.78 -2.19
C GLN A 30 6.87 -5.66 -3.20
N LEU A 31 5.83 -4.92 -3.62
CA LEU A 31 5.95 -3.77 -4.51
C LEU A 31 6.98 -2.78 -3.96
N LYS A 32 8.05 -2.57 -4.73
CA LYS A 32 9.18 -1.70 -4.38
C LYS A 32 9.46 -0.64 -5.43
N THR A 33 8.51 -0.40 -6.32
CA THR A 33 8.71 0.50 -7.44
C THR A 33 7.49 1.35 -7.75
N GLU A 34 7.77 2.49 -8.35
CA GLU A 34 6.79 3.36 -9.01
C GLU A 34 6.76 3.12 -10.53
N LYS A 35 7.54 2.15 -11.04
CA LYS A 35 7.57 1.81 -12.47
C LYS A 35 6.21 1.25 -12.91
N GLY A 36 5.65 1.82 -13.97
CA GLY A 36 4.33 1.46 -14.50
C GLY A 36 4.20 0.00 -14.96
N GLU A 37 5.26 -0.61 -15.50
CA GLU A 37 5.21 -1.98 -16.04
C GLU A 37 4.95 -3.04 -14.95
N GLU A 38 5.69 -2.97 -13.84
CA GLU A 38 5.50 -3.88 -12.69
C GLU A 38 4.12 -3.69 -12.08
N LEU A 39 3.66 -2.43 -11.99
CA LEU A 39 2.35 -2.10 -11.48
C LEU A 39 1.23 -2.70 -12.33
N ILE A 40 1.35 -2.59 -13.66
CA ILE A 40 0.39 -3.17 -14.61
C ILE A 40 0.39 -4.70 -14.52
N SER A 41 1.55 -5.32 -14.31
CA SER A 41 1.65 -6.77 -14.10
C SER A 41 0.89 -7.22 -12.85
N ILE A 42 1.10 -6.55 -11.72
CA ILE A 42 0.37 -6.81 -10.47
C ILE A 42 -1.13 -6.60 -10.66
N TYR A 43 -1.53 -5.52 -11.33
CA TYR A 43 -2.94 -5.24 -11.62
C TYR A 43 -3.58 -6.36 -12.44
N LYS A 44 -2.93 -6.82 -13.51
CA LYS A 44 -3.41 -7.92 -14.34
C LYS A 44 -3.54 -9.22 -13.55
N LYS A 45 -2.58 -9.54 -12.67
CA LYS A 45 -2.63 -10.73 -11.82
C LYS A 45 -3.81 -10.68 -10.85
N ILE A 46 -4.00 -9.55 -10.17
CA ILE A 46 -5.15 -9.32 -9.28
C ILE A 46 -6.48 -9.45 -10.05
N LYS A 47 -6.57 -8.83 -11.22
CA LYS A 47 -7.77 -8.87 -12.07
C LYS A 47 -8.12 -10.30 -12.46
N ALA A 48 -7.19 -11.04 -13.03
CA ALA A 48 -7.42 -12.40 -13.50
C ALA A 48 -7.70 -13.38 -12.33
N GLU A 49 -6.87 -13.37 -11.29
CA GLU A 49 -6.90 -14.40 -10.24
C GLU A 49 -7.96 -14.16 -9.16
N LEU A 50 -8.34 -12.91 -8.91
CA LEU A 50 -9.26 -12.56 -7.81
C LEU A 50 -10.62 -12.06 -8.31
N ILE A 51 -10.62 -11.19 -9.32
CA ILE A 51 -11.85 -10.52 -9.77
C ILE A 51 -12.56 -11.34 -10.85
N ASP A 52 -11.87 -11.66 -11.95
CA ASP A 52 -12.45 -12.37 -13.09
C ASP A 52 -12.82 -13.82 -12.70
N SER A 53 -12.07 -14.41 -11.77
CA SER A 53 -12.38 -15.70 -11.14
C SER A 53 -13.60 -15.65 -10.20
N LYS A 54 -14.19 -14.47 -9.99
CA LYS A 54 -15.33 -14.18 -9.10
C LYS A 54 -15.11 -14.54 -7.63
N LYS A 55 -13.85 -14.66 -7.20
CA LYS A 55 -13.52 -14.98 -5.81
C LYS A 55 -13.64 -13.77 -4.88
N TYR A 56 -13.31 -12.58 -5.38
CA TYR A 56 -13.34 -11.35 -4.58
C TYR A 56 -13.92 -10.18 -5.39
N PRO A 57 -14.81 -9.35 -4.78
CA PRO A 57 -15.35 -8.18 -5.45
C PRO A 57 -14.29 -7.08 -5.58
N PRO A 58 -14.28 -6.30 -6.68
CA PRO A 58 -13.33 -5.22 -6.92
C PRO A 58 -13.24 -4.20 -5.77
N THR A 59 -14.38 -3.89 -5.14
CA THR A 59 -14.46 -2.97 -4.00
C THR A 59 -13.67 -3.45 -2.79
N LYS A 60 -13.66 -4.76 -2.53
CA LYS A 60 -12.89 -5.36 -1.43
C LYS A 60 -11.39 -5.31 -1.73
N ILE A 61 -10.99 -5.59 -2.97
CA ILE A 61 -9.59 -5.48 -3.40
C ILE A 61 -9.10 -4.04 -3.31
N MET A 62 -9.89 -3.07 -3.79
CA MET A 62 -9.55 -1.64 -3.72
C MET A 62 -9.38 -1.18 -2.27
N ARG A 63 -10.27 -1.62 -1.36
CA ARG A 63 -10.15 -1.36 0.07
C ARG A 63 -8.84 -1.89 0.63
N ASP A 64 -8.50 -3.13 0.31
CA ASP A 64 -7.31 -3.78 0.83
C ASP A 64 -6.04 -3.07 0.35
N ILE A 65 -5.96 -2.70 -0.94
CA ILE A 65 -4.86 -1.90 -1.50
C ILE A 65 -4.71 -0.55 -0.78
N LEU A 66 -5.81 0.19 -0.61
CA LEU A 66 -5.77 1.49 0.06
C LEU A 66 -5.32 1.36 1.52
N ASN A 67 -5.69 0.27 2.20
CA ASN A 67 -5.29 0.02 3.59
C ASN A 67 -3.82 -0.42 3.74
N ILE A 68 -3.07 -0.66 2.66
CA ILE A 68 -1.61 -0.90 2.71
C ILE A 68 -0.84 0.42 2.87
N ILE A 69 -1.34 1.52 2.30
CA ILE A 69 -0.66 2.82 2.26
C ILE A 69 -0.11 3.28 3.62
N PRO A 70 -0.86 3.19 4.74
CA PRO A 70 -0.35 3.61 6.05
C PRO A 70 0.88 2.82 6.53
N TYR A 71 1.10 1.62 6.00
CA TYR A 71 2.17 0.70 6.41
C TYR A 71 3.34 0.65 5.42
N ASN A 72 3.11 0.99 4.15
CA ASN A 72 4.15 1.03 3.11
C ASN A 72 4.12 2.37 2.36
N ASN A 73 4.32 3.45 3.14
CA ASN A 73 4.19 4.84 2.68
C ASN A 73 5.17 5.22 1.56
N ARG A 74 6.33 4.55 1.46
CA ARG A 74 7.35 4.80 0.43
C ARG A 74 6.79 4.64 -0.98
N TYR A 75 5.83 3.73 -1.18
CA TYR A 75 5.26 3.43 -2.50
C TYR A 75 3.79 3.84 -2.60
N THR A 76 3.40 4.86 -1.82
CA THR A 76 2.02 5.39 -1.79
C THR A 76 1.46 5.66 -3.19
N LYS A 77 2.24 6.30 -4.07
CA LYS A 77 1.80 6.63 -5.44
C LYS A 77 1.41 5.40 -6.25
N SER A 78 2.17 4.32 -6.12
CA SER A 78 1.88 3.05 -6.80
C SER A 78 0.56 2.44 -6.31
N TYR A 79 0.33 2.43 -5.00
CA TYR A 79 -0.92 1.92 -4.42
C TYR A 79 -2.13 2.78 -4.79
N LEU A 80 -1.99 4.11 -4.80
CA LEU A 80 -3.02 5.03 -5.28
C LEU A 80 -3.33 4.78 -6.76
N SER A 81 -2.30 4.56 -7.59
CA SER A 81 -2.45 4.26 -9.01
C SER A 81 -3.17 2.93 -9.25
N LEU A 82 -2.86 1.88 -8.48
CA LEU A 82 -3.60 0.60 -8.53
C LEU A 82 -5.07 0.78 -8.14
N ALA A 83 -5.34 1.54 -7.08
CA ALA A 83 -6.70 1.85 -6.67
C ALA A 83 -7.43 2.66 -7.76
N LYS A 84 -6.74 3.56 -8.45
CA LYS A 84 -7.31 4.33 -9.57
C LYS A 84 -7.70 3.45 -10.74
N LEU A 85 -6.82 2.52 -11.14
CA LEU A 85 -7.14 1.53 -12.18
C LEU A 85 -8.39 0.73 -11.83
N LEU A 86 -8.53 0.28 -10.58
CA LEU A 86 -9.75 -0.42 -10.13
C LEU A 86 -10.99 0.48 -10.14
N SER A 87 -10.85 1.73 -9.72
CA SER A 87 -11.95 2.70 -9.73
C SER A 87 -12.44 2.98 -11.15
N ASP A 88 -11.53 3.06 -12.11
CA ASP A 88 -11.85 3.32 -13.51
C ASP A 88 -12.47 2.10 -14.19
N ASP A 89 -11.82 0.93 -14.11
CA ASP A 89 -12.26 -0.30 -14.77
C ASP A 89 -13.62 -0.80 -14.25
N TYR A 90 -13.88 -0.63 -12.95
CA TYR A 90 -15.08 -1.17 -12.28
C TYR A 90 -16.04 -0.08 -11.79
N HIS A 91 -15.79 1.18 -12.13
CA HIS A 91 -16.61 2.33 -11.76
C HIS A 91 -16.91 2.42 -10.25
N ILE A 92 -15.92 2.11 -9.42
CA ILE A 92 -16.07 2.12 -7.96
C ILE A 92 -16.13 3.57 -7.47
N LYS A 93 -17.25 3.95 -6.85
CA LYS A 93 -17.51 5.30 -6.34
C LYS A 93 -17.53 5.41 -4.81
N ASP A 94 -17.64 4.29 -4.11
CA ASP A 94 -17.70 4.25 -2.65
C ASP A 94 -16.99 2.99 -2.13
N VAL A 95 -16.15 3.18 -1.12
CA VAL A 95 -15.36 2.14 -0.47
C VAL A 95 -15.40 2.35 1.04
N GLU A 96 -16.09 1.46 1.72
CA GLU A 96 -16.18 1.48 3.18
C GLU A 96 -14.90 0.93 3.83
N ASN A 97 -14.69 1.29 5.10
CA ASN A 97 -13.60 0.74 5.93
C ASN A 97 -12.18 0.93 5.35
N ILE A 98 -11.97 2.04 4.63
CA ILE A 98 -10.64 2.53 4.26
C ILE A 98 -10.11 3.49 5.33
N SER A 99 -8.79 3.47 5.50
CA SER A 99 -8.07 4.44 6.31
C SER A 99 -8.39 5.87 5.86
N ILE A 100 -8.58 6.76 6.83
CA ILE A 100 -8.80 8.18 6.61
C ILE A 100 -7.65 8.78 5.78
N ILE A 101 -6.41 8.36 6.07
CA ILE A 101 -5.21 8.82 5.37
C ILE A 101 -5.29 8.43 3.89
N SER A 102 -5.59 7.17 3.60
CA SER A 102 -5.68 6.67 2.23
C SER A 102 -6.80 7.33 1.44
N ASN A 103 -7.97 7.52 2.06
CA ASN A 103 -9.10 8.24 1.45
C ASN A 103 -8.72 9.69 1.13
N PHE A 104 -8.02 10.35 2.06
CA PHE A 104 -7.53 11.71 1.88
C PHE A 104 -6.52 11.79 0.74
N LEU A 105 -5.48 10.94 0.73
CA LEU A 105 -4.45 10.93 -0.30
C LEU A 105 -5.04 10.65 -1.69
N PHE A 106 -6.00 9.72 -1.78
CA PHE A 106 -6.68 9.41 -3.04
C PHE A 106 -7.51 10.60 -3.56
N TYR A 107 -8.18 11.32 -2.65
CA TYR A 107 -8.91 12.53 -3.00
C TYR A 107 -7.97 13.66 -3.46
N GLU A 108 -6.84 13.89 -2.81
CA GLU A 108 -5.90 14.93 -3.25
C GLU A 108 -5.28 14.61 -4.61
N GLU A 109 -4.94 13.34 -4.86
CA GLU A 109 -4.29 12.93 -6.11
C GLU A 109 -5.25 12.95 -7.30
N TYR A 110 -6.51 12.52 -7.12
CA TYR A 110 -7.45 12.31 -8.23
C TYR A 110 -8.75 13.11 -8.16
N GLY A 111 -9.01 13.84 -7.08
CA GLY A 111 -10.26 14.60 -6.88
C GLY A 111 -11.49 13.73 -6.59
N ILE A 112 -11.32 12.43 -6.36
CA ILE A 112 -12.42 11.47 -6.19
C ILE A 112 -12.63 11.20 -4.69
N LYS A 113 -13.85 11.43 -4.21
CA LYS A 113 -14.25 11.08 -2.83
C LYS A 113 -14.76 9.64 -2.80
N LEU A 114 -13.97 8.73 -2.23
CA LEU A 114 -14.34 7.32 -2.09
C LEU A 114 -15.20 7.01 -0.87
N ARG A 115 -15.45 7.98 0.01
CA ARG A 115 -16.31 7.80 1.18
C ARG A 115 -17.17 9.02 1.39
N LYS A 116 -18.47 8.83 1.56
CA LYS A 116 -19.46 9.91 1.71
C LYS A 116 -19.55 10.56 3.10
N SER A 117 -18.62 10.29 4.02
CA SER A 117 -18.79 10.71 5.42
C SER A 117 -18.35 12.15 5.70
N ASP A 118 -19.19 12.90 6.44
CA ASP A 118 -18.97 14.28 6.91
C ASP A 118 -17.70 14.49 7.75
N LYS A 119 -17.08 13.41 8.25
CA LYS A 119 -15.83 13.46 9.04
C LYS A 119 -14.59 13.82 8.22
N PHE A 120 -14.68 13.87 6.89
CA PHE A 120 -13.58 14.20 6.00
C PHE A 120 -13.04 15.63 6.26
N GLU A 121 -13.91 16.58 6.61
CA GLU A 121 -13.55 17.99 6.81
C GLU A 121 -12.83 18.26 8.16
N LYS A 122 -13.07 17.43 9.19
CA LYS A 122 -12.41 17.56 10.51
C LYS A 122 -10.95 17.07 10.53
N CYS A 123 -10.48 16.40 9.47
CA CYS A 123 -9.11 15.88 9.40
C CYS A 123 -8.04 16.93 9.04
N ASN A 124 -8.44 18.19 8.84
CA ASN A 124 -7.52 19.27 8.43
C ASN A 124 -6.40 19.60 9.44
N LEU A 125 -6.58 19.33 10.75
CA LEU A 125 -5.55 19.62 11.77
C LEU A 125 -4.62 18.44 12.07
N GLY A 126 -5.10 17.18 11.96
CA GLY A 126 -4.23 15.99 12.07
C GLY A 126 -3.35 15.76 10.83
N ARG A 127 -3.75 16.34 9.69
CA ARG A 127 -3.05 16.30 8.38
C ARG A 127 -1.60 16.77 8.45
N PHE A 128 -1.30 17.85 9.19
CA PHE A 128 0.06 18.38 9.32
C PHE A 128 1.00 17.42 10.04
N PHE A 129 0.53 16.75 11.10
CA PHE A 129 1.33 15.82 11.89
C PHE A 129 1.73 14.55 11.11
N VAL A 130 0.81 13.98 10.33
CA VAL A 130 1.07 12.74 9.57
C VAL A 130 2.01 12.98 8.39
N ILE A 131 1.81 14.07 7.66
CA ILE A 131 2.67 14.43 6.52
C ILE A 131 4.08 14.77 7.03
N TRP A 132 4.19 15.50 8.13
CA TRP A 132 5.47 15.89 8.71
C TRP A 132 6.26 14.69 9.29
N LYS A 133 5.60 13.74 9.95
CA LYS A 133 6.25 12.51 10.44
C LYS A 133 6.77 11.62 9.29
N ASN A 134 6.02 11.52 8.19
CA ASN A 134 6.43 10.74 7.01
C ASN A 134 7.63 11.36 6.29
N VAL A 135 7.66 12.70 6.14
CA VAL A 135 8.80 13.43 5.54
C VAL A 135 10.05 13.31 6.41
N SER A 136 9.93 13.46 7.73
CA SER A 136 11.07 13.33 8.66
C SER A 136 11.67 11.93 8.68
N CYS A 137 10.87 10.85 8.65
CA CYS A 137 11.39 9.48 8.63
C CYS A 137 12.16 9.14 7.35
N SER A 138 11.70 9.61 6.18
CA SER A 138 12.43 9.41 4.93
C SER A 138 13.76 10.17 4.91
N ILE A 139 13.80 11.40 5.44
CA ILE A 139 15.04 12.20 5.54
C ILE A 139 16.03 11.57 6.52
N ILE A 140 15.59 11.10 7.71
CA ILE A 140 16.45 10.41 8.69
C ILE A 140 17.08 9.16 8.07
N SER A 141 16.28 8.34 7.36
CA SER A 141 16.77 7.11 6.72
C SER A 141 17.80 7.34 5.60
N LEU A 142 17.74 8.50 4.93
CA LEU A 142 18.72 8.89 3.91
C LEU A 142 20.02 9.42 4.54
N LEU A 143 19.93 10.03 5.73
CA LEU A 143 21.08 10.59 6.45
C LEU A 143 21.83 9.54 7.30
N ASP A 144 21.22 8.40 7.64
CA ASP A 144 21.89 7.28 8.34
C ASP A 144 22.96 6.57 7.50
N GLY A 145 22.99 6.78 6.20
CA GLY A 145 24.03 6.27 5.30
C GLY A 145 25.24 7.20 5.06
N LEU A 146 25.27 8.39 5.67
CA LEU A 146 26.28 9.42 5.38
C LEU A 146 27.04 9.84 6.67
N LEU A 147 28.36 9.62 6.68
CA LEU A 147 29.28 9.88 7.82
C LEU A 147 29.99 11.25 7.72
N SER A 148 29.23 12.34 7.55
CA SER A 148 29.78 13.71 7.64
C SER A 148 29.36 14.38 8.96
N SER A 149 30.26 15.14 9.57
CA SER A 149 30.02 15.90 10.82
C SER A 149 28.91 16.95 10.66
N GLU A 150 28.74 17.50 9.45
CA GLU A 150 27.68 18.47 9.13
C GLU A 150 26.29 17.82 9.14
N ILE A 151 26.20 16.52 8.84
CA ILE A 151 24.95 15.75 8.82
C ILE A 151 24.48 15.40 10.23
N LEU A 152 25.40 15.26 11.19
CA LEU A 152 25.07 14.99 12.58
C LEU A 152 24.34 16.19 13.23
N ALA A 153 24.72 17.41 12.88
CA ALA A 153 24.04 18.63 13.33
C ALA A 153 22.62 18.73 12.75
N VAL A 154 22.44 18.43 11.47
CA VAL A 154 21.11 18.41 10.81
C VAL A 154 20.21 17.33 11.41
N LYS A 155 20.73 16.12 11.68
CA LYS A 155 20.00 15.07 12.41
C LYS A 155 19.56 15.53 13.80
N THR A 156 20.44 16.21 14.53
CA THR A 156 20.16 16.65 15.90
C THR A 156 19.09 17.75 15.93
N ILE A 157 19.11 18.69 14.97
CA ILE A 157 18.09 19.73 14.82
C ILE A 157 16.74 19.14 14.42
N LEU A 158 16.71 18.18 13.48
CA LEU A 158 15.48 17.46 13.11
C LEU A 158 14.88 16.68 14.29
N ILE A 159 15.72 16.05 15.13
CA ILE A 159 15.28 15.37 16.36
C ILE A 159 14.71 16.37 17.38
N LEU A 160 15.29 17.56 17.52
CA LEU A 160 14.81 18.55 18.50
C LEU A 160 13.53 19.28 18.07
N VAL A 161 13.29 19.43 16.76
CA VAL A 161 12.05 20.05 16.25
C VAL A 161 10.90 19.04 16.23
N THR A 162 11.18 17.74 16.34
CA THR A 162 10.19 16.64 16.32
C THR A 162 9.63 16.26 17.71
N TRP A 163 10.18 16.80 18.81
CA TRP A 163 9.76 16.53 20.20
C TRP A 163 9.21 17.77 20.90
#